data_AF-A0A6L9KH43-F1
#
_entry.id   AF-A0A6L9KH43-F1
#
_cell.length_a   1.000
_cell.length_b   1.000
_cell.length_c   1.000
_cell.angle_alpha   90.00
_cell.angle_beta   90.00
_cell.angle_gamma   90.00
#
_symmetry.space_group_name_H-M   'P 1'
#
loop_
_entity.id
_entity.type
_entity.pdbx_description
1 polymer ?
#
loop_
_entity_poly.entity_id
_entity_poly.type
_entity_poly.pdbx_seq_one_letter_code
_entity_poly.pdbx_strand_id
1 'polypeptide(L)'
;MKNILTLAIMFVIATNINGQKPGDKLIYDSHACEGIPYATVKVLGKMMGICANDKGWFHVTHQNSDSLLVSCVGYQTVIVKAERDTIFLTPSVISIGEVTVKPHKIKEYDFGYAYLKRGLCPLPCLGDENKINFTEIVSQINITPPMDYYKIKGVKMKVENASGKPIARLHIYKPDNNGVPGIELLPKDIIINTSIKNNYIDLSYLDIYSNAPILFVGFEFIITDKKECKYRENRISFWYTESIKQSCNYARAYYGTNNYKWIKFDNFVTTQVCY
;
A
#
# COMPACT_ATOMS: atom_id res chain seq x y z
N MET A 1 14.40 60.75 53.80
CA MET A 1 13.12 60.85 53.07
C MET A 1 13.28 60.73 51.56
N LYS A 2 14.03 61.60 50.84
CA LYS A 2 14.17 61.53 49.37
C LYS A 2 14.36 60.11 48.80
N ASN A 3 15.34 59.35 49.30
CA ASN A 3 15.68 58.02 48.77
C ASN A 3 14.54 56.99 48.91
N ILE A 4 13.67 57.11 49.94
CA ILE A 4 12.53 56.21 50.14
C ILE A 4 11.44 56.51 49.08
N LEU A 5 11.21 57.79 48.79
CA LEU A 5 10.30 58.21 47.72
C LEU A 5 10.80 57.73 46.34
N THR A 6 12.11 57.79 46.09
CA THR A 6 12.71 57.29 44.84
C THR A 6 12.52 55.77 44.68
N LEU A 7 12.72 54.99 45.76
CA LEU A 7 12.47 53.54 45.73
C LEU A 7 10.99 53.22 45.46
N ALA A 8 10.06 53.93 46.12
CA ALA A 8 8.63 53.74 45.92
C ALA A 8 8.21 54.02 44.46
N ILE A 9 8.75 55.07 43.85
CA ILE A 9 8.49 55.40 42.44
C ILE A 9 9.05 54.32 41.50
N MET A 10 10.28 53.82 41.72
CA MET A 10 10.82 52.74 40.90
C MET A 10 10.02 51.43 41.03
N PHE A 11 9.50 51.13 42.23
CA PHE A 11 8.66 49.94 42.45
C PHE A 11 7.33 50.02 41.68
N VAL A 12 6.67 51.19 41.66
CA VAL A 12 5.43 51.41 40.91
C VAL A 12 5.65 51.40 39.39
N ILE A 13 6.80 51.83 38.90
CA ILE A 13 7.14 51.74 37.47
C ILE A 13 7.42 50.27 37.08
N ALA A 14 8.10 49.50 37.95
CA ALA A 14 8.45 48.11 37.67
C ALA A 14 7.23 47.17 37.52
N THR A 15 6.12 47.42 38.23
CA THR A 15 4.90 46.59 38.13
C THR A 15 4.11 46.77 36.84
N ASN A 16 4.46 47.74 35.98
CA ASN A 16 3.74 48.06 34.75
C ASN A 16 4.40 47.54 33.46
N ILE A 17 5.50 46.79 33.55
CA ILE A 17 6.29 46.38 32.38
C ILE A 17 6.22 44.85 32.20
N ASN A 18 5.72 44.43 31.02
CA ASN A 18 5.64 43.05 30.50
C ASN A 18 4.43 42.18 30.90
N GLY A 19 3.21 42.68 30.69
CA GLY A 19 2.08 41.80 30.37
C GLY A 19 2.15 41.35 28.90
N GLN A 20 2.81 40.23 28.61
CA GLN A 20 2.72 39.61 27.27
C GLN A 20 1.28 39.14 27.05
N LYS A 21 0.62 39.60 25.98
CA LYS A 21 -0.73 39.10 25.63
C LYS A 21 -0.59 37.63 25.22
N PRO A 22 -1.25 36.67 25.89
CA PRO A 22 -1.01 35.23 25.69
C PRO A 22 -1.49 34.71 24.32
N GLY A 23 -2.34 35.48 23.65
CA GLY A 23 -2.93 35.25 22.34
C GLY A 23 -4.13 36.20 22.19
N ASP A 24 -4.76 36.25 21.02
CA ASP A 24 -6.06 36.91 20.83
C ASP A 24 -7.22 35.91 20.79
N LYS A 25 -6.95 34.62 20.61
CA LYS A 25 -7.95 33.55 20.52
C LYS A 25 -7.57 32.34 21.37
N LEU A 26 -8.58 31.61 21.85
CA LEU A 26 -8.46 30.51 22.81
C LEU A 26 -9.12 29.22 22.29
N ILE A 27 -8.45 28.08 22.47
CA ILE A 27 -8.98 26.74 22.21
C ILE A 27 -9.30 26.08 23.55
N TYR A 28 -10.51 25.55 23.68
CA TYR A 28 -11.08 25.11 24.96
C TYR A 28 -11.70 23.73 24.88
N ASP A 29 -11.58 22.95 25.94
CA ASP A 29 -12.27 21.66 26.11
C ASP A 29 -13.74 21.92 26.49
N SER A 30 -14.67 21.31 25.74
CA SER A 30 -16.12 21.45 25.95
C SER A 30 -16.68 20.69 27.17
N HIS A 31 -15.87 19.84 27.82
CA HIS A 31 -16.21 19.03 28.98
C HIS A 31 -15.34 19.33 30.20
N ALA A 32 -14.02 19.39 30.04
CA ALA A 32 -13.09 19.68 31.14
C ALA A 32 -13.08 21.16 31.54
N CYS A 33 -13.56 22.06 30.66
CA CYS A 33 -13.53 23.51 30.86
C CYS A 33 -12.11 24.06 31.09
N GLU A 34 -11.12 23.52 30.38
CA GLU A 34 -9.72 23.96 30.39
C GLU A 34 -9.22 24.31 28.97
N GLY A 35 -8.15 25.10 28.87
CA GLY A 35 -7.54 25.45 27.60
C GLY A 35 -6.72 24.29 27.01
N ILE A 36 -6.91 23.96 25.74
CA ILE A 36 -6.28 22.78 25.12
C ILE A 36 -4.87 23.14 24.60
N PRO A 37 -3.79 22.61 25.22
CA PRO A 37 -2.44 22.98 24.85
C PRO A 37 -2.04 22.42 23.48
N TYR A 38 -1.20 23.16 22.76
CA TYR A 38 -0.55 22.72 21.51
C TYR A 38 -1.48 22.26 20.36
N ALA A 39 -2.78 22.55 20.45
CA ALA A 39 -3.72 22.29 19.35
C ALA A 39 -3.29 23.03 18.07
N THR A 40 -3.39 22.34 16.94
CA THR A 40 -3.00 22.87 15.61
C THR A 40 -4.14 23.67 15.01
N VAL A 41 -3.85 24.90 14.58
CA VAL A 41 -4.76 25.80 13.87
C VAL A 41 -4.23 26.03 12.46
N LYS A 42 -5.04 25.77 11.44
CA LYS A 42 -4.71 26.00 10.03
C LYS A 42 -5.74 26.90 9.37
N VAL A 43 -5.29 27.94 8.66
CA VAL A 43 -6.20 28.75 7.84
C VAL A 43 -6.49 28.00 6.54
N LEU A 44 -7.76 27.66 6.30
CA LEU A 44 -8.15 26.91 5.11
C LEU A 44 -7.86 27.72 3.82
N GLY A 45 -7.36 27.02 2.80
CA GLY A 45 -6.93 27.64 1.54
C GLY A 45 -5.56 28.35 1.59
N LYS A 46 -4.90 28.44 2.76
CA LYS A 46 -3.58 29.09 2.91
C LYS A 46 -2.53 28.10 3.40
N MET A 47 -1.27 28.32 3.02
CA MET A 47 -0.12 27.56 3.51
C MET A 47 0.36 28.12 4.86
N MET A 48 -0.56 28.32 5.80
CA MET A 48 -0.31 28.94 7.09
C MET A 48 -1.01 28.13 8.19
N GLY A 49 -0.24 27.78 9.22
CA GLY A 49 -0.75 27.16 10.43
C GLY A 49 0.13 27.51 11.63
N ILE A 50 -0.45 27.46 12.81
CA ILE A 50 0.20 27.74 14.09
C ILE A 50 -0.28 26.70 15.12
N CYS A 51 0.50 26.46 16.16
CA CYS A 51 0.08 25.69 17.33
C CYS A 51 -0.25 26.65 18.48
N ALA A 52 -1.27 26.33 19.27
CA ALA A 52 -1.55 27.02 20.52
C ALA A 52 -0.43 26.82 21.55
N ASN A 53 -0.36 27.69 22.56
CA ASN A 53 0.59 27.59 23.66
C ASN A 53 0.15 26.54 24.71
N ASP A 54 0.86 26.49 25.83
CA ASP A 54 0.62 25.65 27.01
C ASP A 54 -0.74 25.87 27.68
N LYS A 55 -1.44 26.96 27.35
CA LYS A 55 -2.75 27.35 27.91
C LYS A 55 -3.85 27.40 26.84
N GLY A 56 -3.60 26.88 25.64
CA GLY A 56 -4.55 26.86 24.53
C GLY A 56 -4.76 28.19 23.81
N TRP A 57 -3.99 29.23 24.13
CA TRP A 57 -4.05 30.51 23.41
C TRP A 57 -3.21 30.47 22.13
N PHE A 58 -3.67 31.15 21.09
CA PHE A 58 -2.95 31.31 19.84
C PHE A 58 -3.15 32.71 19.26
N HIS A 59 -2.37 33.03 18.23
CA HIS A 59 -2.55 34.22 17.40
C HIS A 59 -2.35 33.85 15.93
N VAL A 60 -3.28 34.25 15.05
CA VAL A 60 -3.19 33.95 13.62
C VAL A 60 -3.67 35.12 12.77
N THR A 61 -2.87 35.52 11.78
CA THR A 61 -3.26 36.56 10.83
C THR A 61 -4.30 36.00 9.87
N HIS A 62 -5.51 36.56 9.90
CA HIS A 62 -6.66 36.11 9.11
C HIS A 62 -7.49 37.30 8.61
N GLN A 63 -8.37 37.03 7.65
CA GLN A 63 -9.48 37.90 7.26
C GLN A 63 -10.78 37.34 7.86
N ASN A 64 -11.77 38.18 8.15
CA ASN A 64 -13.03 37.75 8.78
C ASN A 64 -13.79 36.69 7.94
N SER A 65 -13.58 36.68 6.62
CA SER A 65 -14.12 35.68 5.70
C SER A 65 -13.47 34.30 5.81
N ASP A 66 -12.25 34.20 6.34
CA ASP A 66 -11.48 32.97 6.44
C ASP A 66 -12.15 31.93 7.37
N SER A 67 -11.79 30.67 7.16
CA SER A 67 -12.18 29.56 8.02
C SER A 67 -10.93 28.89 8.60
N LEU A 68 -10.96 28.61 9.89
CA LEU A 68 -9.90 27.90 10.62
C LEU A 68 -10.29 26.44 10.77
N LEU A 69 -9.39 25.53 10.40
CA LEU A 69 -9.43 24.13 10.81
C LEU A 69 -8.61 23.99 12.08
N VAL A 70 -9.21 23.43 13.13
CA VAL A 70 -8.55 23.22 14.42
C VAL A 70 -8.59 21.74 14.78
N SER A 71 -7.43 21.17 15.10
CA SER A 71 -7.27 19.76 15.47
C SER A 71 -6.31 19.57 16.63
N CYS A 72 -6.60 18.58 17.47
CA CYS A 72 -5.70 18.10 18.53
C CYS A 72 -5.87 16.59 18.69
N VAL A 73 -4.82 15.88 19.09
CA VAL A 73 -4.89 14.44 19.37
C VAL A 73 -5.82 14.21 20.55
N GLY A 74 -6.74 13.24 20.44
CA GLY A 74 -7.77 12.98 21.45
C GLY A 74 -9.00 13.91 21.36
N TYR A 75 -9.11 14.75 20.33
CA TYR A 75 -10.25 15.65 20.11
C TYR A 75 -10.82 15.54 18.69
N GLN A 76 -12.11 15.84 18.54
CA GLN A 76 -12.74 15.96 17.23
C GLN A 76 -12.21 17.22 16.52
N THR A 77 -11.77 17.07 15.26
CA THR A 77 -11.37 18.19 14.41
C THR A 77 -12.60 19.02 14.03
N VAL A 78 -12.50 20.35 14.15
CA VAL A 78 -13.57 21.30 13.82
C VAL A 78 -13.13 22.28 12.73
N ILE A 79 -14.09 22.81 11.98
CA ILE A 79 -13.90 23.93 11.07
C ILE A 79 -14.82 25.06 11.54
N VAL A 80 -14.25 26.24 11.78
CA VAL A 80 -14.97 27.41 12.31
C VAL A 80 -14.60 28.67 11.54
N LYS A 81 -15.44 29.71 11.62
CA LYS A 81 -15.09 31.04 11.10
C LYS A 81 -14.01 31.69 11.95
N ALA A 82 -13.05 32.35 11.30
CA ALA A 82 -11.89 32.92 11.96
C ALA A 82 -12.23 34.08 12.91
N GLU A 83 -13.37 34.72 12.72
CA GLU A 83 -13.91 35.76 13.61
C GLU A 83 -14.11 35.30 15.07
N ARG A 84 -14.32 34.01 15.35
CA ARG A 84 -14.60 33.51 16.71
C ARG A 84 -13.40 33.64 17.63
N ASP A 85 -13.62 34.12 18.85
CA ASP A 85 -12.54 34.29 19.84
C ASP A 85 -12.26 33.03 20.66
N THR A 86 -13.28 32.20 20.89
CA THR A 86 -13.15 30.90 21.57
C THR A 86 -13.60 29.78 20.66
N ILE A 87 -12.79 28.71 20.58
CA ILE A 87 -13.02 27.52 19.77
C ILE A 87 -13.09 26.31 20.70
N PHE A 88 -14.27 25.73 20.81
CA PHE A 88 -14.49 24.53 21.62
C PHE A 88 -14.17 23.26 20.82
N LEU A 89 -13.36 22.38 21.36
CA LEU A 89 -13.17 21.01 20.86
C LEU A 89 -13.83 20.03 21.82
N THR A 90 -14.46 19.00 21.27
CA THR A 90 -15.01 17.89 22.05
C THR A 90 -14.02 16.73 22.07
N PRO A 91 -13.69 16.17 23.24
CA PRO A 91 -12.90 14.95 23.35
C PRO A 91 -13.43 13.82 22.46
N SER A 92 -12.53 13.19 21.70
CA SER A 92 -12.82 12.06 20.81
C SER A 92 -12.16 10.82 21.36
N VAL A 93 -12.96 9.99 22.04
CA VAL A 93 -12.52 8.67 22.51
C VAL A 93 -12.48 7.72 21.31
N ILE A 94 -11.31 7.59 20.70
CA ILE A 94 -11.06 6.56 19.68
C ILE A 94 -11.03 5.21 20.40
N SER A 95 -12.14 4.49 20.38
CA SER A 95 -12.20 3.12 20.88
C SER A 95 -11.36 2.21 19.97
N ILE A 96 -10.19 1.80 20.46
CA ILE A 96 -9.34 0.83 19.80
C ILE A 96 -9.90 -0.56 20.14
N GLY A 97 -10.36 -1.29 19.12
CA GLY A 97 -10.89 -2.65 19.31
C GLY A 97 -9.82 -3.61 19.83
N GLU A 98 -10.25 -4.58 20.65
CA GLU A 98 -9.37 -5.64 21.17
C GLU A 98 -8.80 -6.48 20.01
N VAL A 99 -7.48 -6.63 19.95
CA VAL A 99 -6.80 -7.44 18.93
C VAL A 99 -6.53 -8.84 19.49
N THR A 100 -7.45 -9.77 19.27
CA THR A 100 -7.25 -11.18 19.67
C THR A 100 -6.26 -11.89 18.75
N VAL A 101 -5.00 -12.02 19.19
CA VAL A 101 -3.98 -12.81 18.47
C VAL A 101 -4.20 -14.30 18.72
N LYS A 102 -4.64 -15.04 17.70
CA LYS A 102 -4.79 -16.51 17.75
C LYS A 102 -3.61 -17.18 17.03
N PRO A 103 -2.95 -18.20 17.61
CA PRO A 103 -1.93 -18.97 16.92
C PRO A 103 -2.55 -19.72 15.75
N HIS A 104 -2.20 -19.33 14.52
CA HIS A 104 -2.62 -20.01 13.30
C HIS A 104 -1.45 -20.81 12.72
N LYS A 105 -1.71 -22.05 12.32
CA LYS A 105 -0.73 -22.82 11.55
C LYS A 105 -0.52 -22.14 10.19
N ILE A 106 0.72 -22.13 9.71
CA ILE A 106 1.03 -21.72 8.34
C ILE A 106 0.27 -22.68 7.41
N LYS A 107 -0.55 -22.12 6.51
CA LYS A 107 -1.18 -22.86 5.42
C LYS A 107 -0.32 -22.68 4.17
N GLU A 108 0.17 -23.78 3.61
CA GLU A 108 0.66 -23.78 2.23
C GLU A 108 -0.55 -23.97 1.31
N TYR A 109 -0.65 -23.12 0.29
CA TYR A 109 -1.59 -23.28 -0.81
C TYR A 109 -0.77 -23.65 -2.03
N ASP A 110 -1.02 -24.81 -2.63
CA ASP A 110 -0.48 -25.16 -3.94
C ASP A 110 -1.37 -24.54 -5.03
N PHE A 111 -0.76 -23.83 -5.97
CA PHE A 111 -1.46 -23.13 -7.04
C PHE A 111 -0.71 -23.24 -8.37
N GLY A 112 -1.45 -23.08 -9.47
CA GLY A 112 -0.93 -23.30 -10.81
C GLY A 112 -0.44 -24.73 -11.01
N TYR A 113 0.80 -24.88 -11.46
CA TYR A 113 1.31 -26.12 -12.06
C TYR A 113 2.06 -27.05 -11.09
N ALA A 114 1.97 -26.86 -9.77
CA ALA A 114 2.76 -27.62 -8.78
C ALA A 114 2.64 -29.17 -8.91
N TYR A 115 1.44 -29.67 -9.22
CA TYR A 115 1.16 -31.08 -9.51
C TYR A 115 1.14 -31.41 -11.00
N LEU A 116 0.91 -30.38 -11.81
CA LEU A 116 1.03 -30.46 -13.24
C LEU A 116 2.49 -30.38 -13.57
N LYS A 117 3.07 -31.55 -13.58
CA LYS A 117 3.62 -31.89 -14.86
C LYS A 117 2.60 -31.62 -16.02
N ARG A 118 2.26 -30.39 -16.50
CA ARG A 118 1.93 -30.10 -17.95
C ARG A 118 2.59 -28.81 -18.48
N GLY A 119 3.13 -28.90 -19.71
CA GLY A 119 4.03 -27.91 -20.31
C GLY A 119 3.45 -26.54 -20.67
N LEU A 120 4.26 -25.50 -20.46
CA LEU A 120 3.91 -24.08 -20.66
C LEU A 120 5.05 -23.39 -21.43
N CYS A 121 4.71 -22.48 -22.34
CA CYS A 121 5.68 -21.55 -22.94
C CYS A 121 5.20 -20.14 -22.61
N PRO A 122 5.69 -19.51 -21.52
CA PRO A 122 5.21 -18.19 -21.09
C PRO A 122 5.73 -17.06 -21.99
N LEU A 123 6.73 -17.33 -22.82
CA LEU A 123 7.21 -16.37 -23.80
C LEU A 123 6.30 -16.32 -25.03
N PRO A 124 6.19 -15.15 -25.67
CA PRO A 124 5.86 -15.12 -27.08
C PRO A 124 6.88 -15.93 -27.89
N CYS A 125 6.36 -16.72 -28.81
CA CYS A 125 7.11 -17.06 -30.01
C CYS A 125 7.35 -15.75 -30.78
N LEU A 126 8.45 -15.05 -30.48
CA LEU A 126 8.92 -13.89 -31.22
C LEU A 126 9.07 -14.29 -32.69
N GLY A 127 8.10 -13.89 -33.52
CA GLY A 127 8.13 -14.21 -34.94
C GLY A 127 6.81 -14.43 -35.66
N ASP A 128 5.69 -14.02 -35.07
CA ASP A 128 4.48 -13.75 -35.83
C ASP A 128 3.88 -12.43 -35.34
N GLU A 129 3.85 -11.44 -36.22
CA GLU A 129 3.34 -10.09 -35.96
C GLU A 129 1.85 -10.07 -35.60
N ASN A 130 1.15 -11.20 -35.75
CA ASN A 130 -0.25 -11.41 -35.38
C ASN A 130 -0.46 -12.23 -34.09
N LYS A 131 0.59 -12.63 -33.36
CA LYS A 131 0.45 -13.47 -32.15
C LYS A 131 0.53 -12.67 -30.84
N ILE A 132 -0.29 -13.09 -29.89
CA ILE A 132 -0.41 -12.45 -28.57
C ILE A 132 0.87 -12.67 -27.77
N ASN A 133 1.53 -11.58 -27.38
CA ASN A 133 2.68 -11.63 -26.49
C ASN A 133 2.20 -11.65 -25.04
N PHE A 134 2.34 -12.79 -24.39
CA PHE A 134 2.20 -12.93 -22.94
C PHE A 134 3.51 -12.51 -22.28
N THR A 135 3.43 -11.62 -21.29
CA THR A 135 4.60 -11.22 -20.47
C THR A 135 4.57 -11.85 -19.08
N GLU A 136 3.37 -12.15 -18.61
CA GLU A 136 3.10 -12.53 -17.23
C GLU A 136 1.94 -13.53 -17.16
N ILE A 137 2.05 -14.50 -16.26
CA ILE A 137 1.02 -15.51 -15.99
C ILE A 137 0.81 -15.60 -14.47
N VAL A 138 -0.44 -15.45 -14.03
CA VAL A 138 -0.86 -15.55 -12.63
C VAL A 138 -1.96 -16.60 -12.44
N SER A 139 -1.92 -17.29 -11.30
CA SER A 139 -2.91 -18.28 -10.89
C SER A 139 -3.74 -17.74 -9.73
N GLN A 140 -5.06 -17.93 -9.82
CA GLN A 140 -5.98 -17.58 -8.73
C GLN A 140 -5.85 -18.58 -7.57
N ILE A 141 -5.78 -18.05 -6.35
CA ILE A 141 -5.80 -18.77 -5.08
C ILE A 141 -7.06 -18.38 -4.31
N ASN A 142 -7.91 -19.36 -3.99
CA ASN A 142 -9.07 -19.15 -3.13
C ASN A 142 -8.67 -19.47 -1.68
N ILE A 143 -8.75 -18.47 -0.79
CA ILE A 143 -8.38 -18.60 0.61
C ILE A 143 -9.48 -19.33 1.37
N THR A 144 -9.26 -20.62 1.66
CA THR A 144 -10.24 -21.49 2.32
C THR A 144 -9.76 -22.02 3.69
N PRO A 145 -10.65 -22.10 4.70
CA PRO A 145 -11.82 -21.21 4.84
C PRO A 145 -11.40 -19.72 4.74
N PRO A 146 -12.33 -18.80 4.43
CA PRO A 146 -12.08 -17.37 4.45
C PRO A 146 -11.42 -16.94 5.76
N MET A 147 -10.47 -16.00 5.68
CA MET A 147 -9.73 -15.49 6.83
C MET A 147 -9.82 -13.97 6.85
N ASP A 148 -10.19 -13.40 8.00
CA ASP A 148 -10.37 -11.95 8.17
C ASP A 148 -9.07 -11.16 7.89
N TYR A 149 -7.92 -11.77 8.22
CA TYR A 149 -6.60 -11.21 7.97
C TYR A 149 -5.53 -12.32 7.96
N TYR A 150 -4.56 -12.21 7.06
CA TYR A 150 -3.43 -13.15 6.98
C TYR A 150 -2.16 -12.47 6.43
N LYS A 151 -1.00 -12.98 6.85
CA LYS A 151 0.33 -12.56 6.37
C LYS A 151 0.83 -13.51 5.30
N ILE A 152 1.29 -12.99 4.17
CA ILE A 152 1.98 -13.78 3.15
C ILE A 152 3.42 -14.00 3.60
N LYS A 153 3.80 -15.26 3.83
CA LYS A 153 5.11 -15.62 4.38
C LYS A 153 6.17 -15.90 3.31
N GLY A 154 5.78 -16.42 2.15
CA GLY A 154 6.71 -16.75 1.08
C GLY A 154 6.02 -17.42 -0.09
N VAL A 155 6.77 -17.60 -1.18
CA VAL A 155 6.33 -18.29 -2.40
C VAL A 155 7.37 -19.34 -2.77
N LYS A 156 6.91 -20.51 -3.22
CA LYS A 156 7.77 -21.61 -3.68
C LYS A 156 7.56 -21.79 -5.18
N MET A 157 8.62 -21.60 -5.97
CA MET A 157 8.62 -21.80 -7.42
C MET A 157 9.51 -22.98 -7.78
N LYS A 158 8.91 -24.00 -8.42
CA LYS A 158 9.64 -25.10 -9.03
C LYS A 158 9.96 -24.75 -10.49
N VAL A 159 11.20 -24.93 -10.89
CA VAL A 159 11.67 -24.72 -12.26
C VAL A 159 12.34 -26.00 -12.76
N GLU A 160 11.86 -26.51 -13.90
CA GLU A 160 12.48 -27.63 -14.59
C GLU A 160 12.85 -27.21 -16.02
N ASN A 161 14.11 -27.44 -16.40
CA ASN A 161 14.61 -27.32 -17.78
C ASN A 161 14.35 -25.96 -18.48
N ALA A 162 14.56 -24.85 -17.78
CA ALA A 162 14.48 -23.50 -18.38
C ALA A 162 15.65 -23.24 -19.36
N SER A 163 15.38 -23.37 -20.67
CA SER A 163 16.28 -22.92 -21.73
C SER A 163 16.42 -21.39 -21.73
N GLY A 164 17.56 -20.86 -22.18
CA GLY A 164 17.81 -19.41 -22.27
C GLY A 164 17.93 -18.65 -20.92
N LYS A 165 17.98 -19.36 -19.79
CA LYS A 165 18.23 -18.82 -18.43
C LYS A 165 17.42 -17.55 -18.09
N PRO A 166 16.09 -17.54 -18.25
CA PRO A 166 15.29 -16.34 -18.00
C PRO A 166 15.37 -15.92 -16.53
N ILE A 167 15.13 -14.65 -16.25
CA ILE A 167 14.81 -14.19 -14.89
C ILE A 167 13.30 -14.10 -14.75
N ALA A 168 12.77 -14.46 -13.59
CA ALA A 168 11.34 -14.33 -13.28
C ALA A 168 11.15 -13.23 -12.25
N ARG A 169 10.13 -12.39 -12.41
CA ARG A 169 9.69 -11.41 -11.42
C ARG A 169 8.40 -11.91 -10.80
N LEU A 170 8.38 -12.05 -9.48
CA LEU A 170 7.17 -12.45 -8.74
C LEU A 170 6.16 -11.29 -8.74
N HIS A 171 4.89 -11.65 -8.86
CA HIS A 171 3.74 -10.74 -8.71
C HIS A 171 2.67 -11.34 -7.77
N ILE A 172 2.05 -10.51 -6.95
CA ILE A 172 0.98 -10.90 -6.03
C ILE A 172 -0.13 -9.84 -6.04
N TYR A 173 -1.30 -10.17 -6.59
CA TYR A 173 -2.42 -9.23 -6.69
C TYR A 173 -3.60 -9.58 -5.78
N LYS A 174 -4.30 -8.54 -5.33
CA LYS A 174 -5.74 -8.61 -5.02
C LYS A 174 -6.58 -8.47 -6.30
N PRO A 175 -7.81 -8.99 -6.33
CA PRO A 175 -8.76 -8.67 -7.39
C PRO A 175 -9.00 -7.15 -7.52
N ASP A 176 -9.20 -6.70 -8.75
CA ASP A 176 -9.81 -5.41 -9.06
C ASP A 176 -11.35 -5.48 -8.95
N ASN A 177 -12.01 -4.38 -9.32
CA ASN A 177 -13.48 -4.29 -9.34
C ASN A 177 -14.16 -5.28 -10.33
N ASN A 178 -13.41 -5.86 -11.27
CA ASN A 178 -13.89 -6.83 -12.25
C ASN A 178 -13.59 -8.29 -11.83
N GLY A 179 -12.96 -8.50 -10.68
CA GLY A 179 -12.55 -9.83 -10.20
C GLY A 179 -11.35 -10.42 -10.97
N VAL A 180 -10.56 -9.59 -11.66
CA VAL A 180 -9.31 -9.98 -12.33
C VAL A 180 -8.11 -9.44 -11.54
N PRO A 181 -6.86 -9.87 -11.79
CA PRO A 181 -5.71 -9.36 -11.04
C PRO A 181 -5.58 -7.84 -11.15
N GLY A 182 -5.46 -7.14 -10.01
CA GLY A 182 -5.55 -5.69 -9.96
C GLY A 182 -4.45 -5.04 -9.13
N ILE A 183 -4.64 -4.99 -7.82
CA ILE A 183 -3.78 -4.23 -6.90
C ILE A 183 -2.58 -5.08 -6.50
N GLU A 184 -1.38 -4.69 -6.94
CA GLU A 184 -0.10 -5.32 -6.55
C GLU A 184 0.11 -5.19 -5.03
N LEU A 185 0.54 -6.27 -4.40
CA LEU A 185 0.82 -6.34 -2.96
C LEU A 185 2.32 -6.34 -2.63
N LEU A 186 3.18 -6.58 -3.61
CA LEU A 186 4.62 -6.49 -3.40
C LEU A 186 5.05 -5.00 -3.35
N PRO A 187 5.67 -4.53 -2.25
CA PRO A 187 6.11 -3.13 -2.14
C PRO A 187 7.38 -2.83 -2.96
N LYS A 188 8.02 -3.86 -3.52
CA LYS A 188 9.22 -3.78 -4.36
C LYS A 188 9.31 -5.02 -5.24
N ASP A 189 10.12 -4.93 -6.29
CA ASP A 189 10.39 -6.06 -7.18
C ASP A 189 11.14 -7.21 -6.49
N ILE A 190 10.67 -8.43 -6.73
CA ILE A 190 11.31 -9.66 -6.29
C ILE A 190 11.70 -10.47 -7.53
N ILE A 191 12.97 -10.36 -7.89
CA ILE A 191 13.58 -11.07 -9.04
C ILE A 191 14.13 -12.42 -8.58
N ILE A 192 13.82 -13.45 -9.35
CA ILE A 192 14.14 -14.85 -9.08
C ILE A 192 14.97 -15.40 -10.24
N ASN A 193 16.10 -16.03 -9.91
CA ASN A 193 16.93 -16.71 -10.91
C ASN A 193 16.35 -18.10 -11.20
N THR A 194 15.87 -18.31 -12.43
CA THR A 194 15.25 -19.59 -12.83
C THR A 194 16.27 -20.73 -13.01
N SER A 195 17.58 -20.44 -12.96
CA SER A 195 18.64 -21.47 -12.97
C SER A 195 18.56 -22.39 -11.74
N ILE A 196 17.92 -21.95 -10.65
CA ILE A 196 17.70 -22.73 -9.43
C ILE A 196 16.38 -23.50 -9.56
N LYS A 197 16.42 -24.83 -9.42
CA LYS A 197 15.24 -25.70 -9.64
C LYS A 197 14.15 -25.56 -8.58
N ASN A 198 14.53 -25.30 -7.33
CA ASN A 198 13.61 -25.19 -6.19
C ASN A 198 13.84 -23.83 -5.51
N ASN A 199 13.22 -22.78 -6.04
CA ASN A 199 13.29 -21.45 -5.44
C ASN A 199 12.26 -21.34 -4.31
N TYR A 200 12.70 -21.22 -3.07
CA TYR A 200 11.88 -20.70 -1.99
C TYR A 200 12.21 -19.22 -1.79
N ILE A 201 11.19 -18.37 -1.91
CA ILE A 201 11.28 -16.94 -1.71
C ILE A 201 10.63 -16.64 -0.36
N ASP A 202 11.44 -16.31 0.64
CA ASP A 202 10.94 -15.72 1.89
C ASP A 202 10.44 -14.29 1.61
N LEU A 203 9.22 -14.01 2.04
CA LEU A 203 8.58 -12.69 1.98
C LEU A 203 8.18 -12.19 3.38
N SER A 204 8.52 -12.94 4.43
CA SER A 204 8.09 -12.68 5.80
C SER A 204 8.59 -11.33 6.36
N TYR A 205 9.69 -10.83 5.82
CA TYR A 205 10.29 -9.53 6.15
C TYR A 205 9.63 -8.33 5.42
N LEU A 206 8.75 -8.56 4.44
CA LEU A 206 8.08 -7.51 3.68
C LEU A 206 6.76 -7.05 4.30
N ASP A 207 6.33 -7.67 5.39
CA ASP A 207 5.08 -7.33 6.09
C ASP A 207 3.86 -7.21 5.16
N ILE A 208 3.75 -8.14 4.21
CA ILE A 208 2.64 -8.21 3.26
C ILE A 208 1.44 -8.89 3.93
N TYR A 209 0.37 -8.11 4.12
CA TYR A 209 -0.88 -8.59 4.70
C TYR A 209 -2.06 -8.43 3.74
N SER A 210 -3.02 -9.35 3.85
CA SER A 210 -4.25 -9.33 3.06
C SER A 210 -5.43 -9.88 3.87
N ASN A 211 -6.61 -9.38 3.53
CA ASN A 211 -7.92 -9.86 3.93
C ASN A 211 -8.75 -10.35 2.72
N ALA A 212 -8.16 -10.35 1.52
CA ALA A 212 -8.88 -10.74 0.32
C ALA A 212 -9.14 -12.26 0.33
N PRO A 213 -10.38 -12.72 0.07
CA PRO A 213 -10.70 -14.15 -0.01
C PRO A 213 -10.10 -14.80 -1.27
N ILE A 214 -9.62 -13.99 -2.21
CA ILE A 214 -8.96 -14.41 -3.45
C ILE A 214 -7.65 -13.62 -3.56
N LEU A 215 -6.57 -14.31 -3.95
CA LEU A 215 -5.33 -13.72 -4.43
C LEU A 215 -5.03 -14.22 -5.85
N PHE A 216 -4.20 -13.47 -6.56
CA PHE A 216 -3.51 -13.97 -7.76
C PHE A 216 -2.02 -13.96 -7.49
N VAL A 217 -1.33 -15.06 -7.73
CA VAL A 217 0.14 -15.15 -7.59
C VAL A 217 0.71 -15.67 -8.90
N GLY A 218 1.78 -15.04 -9.37
CA GLY A 218 2.37 -15.42 -10.64
C GLY A 218 3.71 -14.79 -10.92
N PHE A 219 4.13 -14.93 -12.18
CA PHE A 219 5.48 -14.59 -12.61
C PHE A 219 5.49 -13.91 -13.99
N GLU A 220 6.20 -12.80 -14.08
CA GLU A 220 6.63 -12.17 -15.34
C GLU A 220 8.00 -12.75 -15.73
N PHE A 221 8.15 -13.24 -16.95
CA PHE A 221 9.40 -13.87 -17.42
C PHE A 221 10.14 -12.95 -18.38
N ILE A 222 11.39 -12.62 -18.05
CA ILE A 222 12.24 -11.71 -18.81
C ILE A 222 13.45 -12.48 -19.35
N ILE A 223 13.64 -12.44 -20.67
CA ILE A 223 14.82 -13.01 -21.34
C ILE A 223 15.95 -11.99 -21.28
N THR A 224 17.10 -12.39 -20.73
CA THR A 224 18.28 -11.52 -20.61
C THR A 224 19.27 -11.69 -21.77
N ASP A 225 19.35 -12.89 -22.38
CA ASP A 225 20.22 -13.14 -23.55
C ASP A 225 19.41 -13.41 -24.83
N LYS A 226 19.50 -12.47 -25.79
CA LYS A 226 18.87 -12.59 -27.11
C LYS A 226 19.64 -13.51 -28.07
N LYS A 227 20.93 -13.77 -27.84
CA LYS A 227 21.77 -14.66 -28.67
C LYS A 227 21.48 -16.13 -28.40
N GLU A 228 21.15 -16.48 -27.17
CA GLU A 228 20.58 -17.78 -26.80
C GLU A 228 19.08 -17.93 -27.20
N CYS A 229 18.53 -17.09 -28.09
CA CYS A 229 17.17 -17.25 -28.65
C CYS A 229 17.18 -17.47 -30.18
N LYS A 230 17.66 -18.64 -30.63
CA LYS A 230 17.49 -19.09 -32.02
C LYS A 230 16.02 -19.37 -32.32
N TYR A 231 15.46 -18.60 -33.25
CA TYR A 231 14.05 -18.49 -33.66
C TYR A 231 13.23 -19.79 -33.86
N ARG A 232 13.90 -20.93 -34.11
CA ARG A 232 13.24 -22.24 -34.34
C ARG A 232 13.52 -23.29 -33.26
N GLU A 233 14.56 -23.10 -32.46
CA GLU A 233 15.05 -24.08 -31.48
C GLU A 233 14.72 -23.64 -30.05
N ASN A 234 14.82 -22.34 -29.77
CA ASN A 234 14.76 -21.81 -28.41
C ASN A 234 13.35 -21.34 -28.05
N ARG A 235 12.44 -22.32 -28.05
CA ARG A 235 11.23 -22.25 -27.22
C ARG A 235 11.70 -22.31 -25.76
N ILE A 236 11.26 -21.40 -24.90
CA ILE A 236 11.23 -21.69 -23.45
C ILE A 236 9.99 -22.55 -23.20
N SER A 237 10.05 -23.77 -23.72
CA SER A 237 9.07 -24.81 -23.48
C SER A 237 9.40 -25.47 -22.15
N PHE A 238 8.71 -25.07 -21.08
CA PHE A 238 8.60 -25.92 -19.91
C PHE A 238 7.85 -27.19 -20.36
N TRP A 239 8.46 -28.35 -20.20
CA TRP A 239 7.95 -29.63 -20.69
C TRP A 239 7.26 -30.40 -19.60
N TYR A 240 6.00 -30.81 -19.81
CA TYR A 240 5.40 -31.86 -18.99
C TYR A 240 4.05 -32.43 -19.58
N THR A 241 3.31 -33.29 -18.84
CA THR A 241 2.16 -34.19 -19.19
C THR A 241 0.73 -34.03 -18.52
N GLU A 242 -0.35 -33.75 -19.28
CA GLU A 242 -1.81 -33.88 -18.90
C GLU A 242 -2.58 -32.77 -18.13
N SER A 243 -3.93 -32.84 -18.18
CA SER A 243 -4.86 -31.70 -18.18
C SER A 243 -5.28 -31.11 -16.82
N ILE A 244 -5.73 -29.85 -16.87
CA ILE A 244 -6.02 -29.02 -15.70
C ILE A 244 -7.38 -29.41 -15.07
N LYS A 245 -7.36 -29.86 -13.82
CA LYS A 245 -8.55 -29.88 -12.95
C LYS A 245 -8.53 -28.65 -12.05
N GLN A 246 -9.28 -27.63 -12.46
CA GLN A 246 -9.52 -26.35 -11.76
C GLN A 246 -8.28 -25.45 -11.57
N SER A 247 -8.08 -24.51 -12.49
CA SER A 247 -7.34 -23.28 -12.20
C SER A 247 -7.85 -22.14 -13.07
N CYS A 248 -8.49 -21.13 -12.47
CA CYS A 248 -8.74 -19.85 -13.12
C CYS A 248 -7.40 -19.11 -13.21
N ASN A 249 -6.70 -19.26 -14.33
CA ASN A 249 -5.45 -18.56 -14.57
C ASN A 249 -5.70 -17.33 -15.44
N TYR A 250 -4.84 -16.34 -15.31
CA TYR A 250 -4.87 -15.12 -16.10
C TYR A 250 -3.50 -14.88 -16.70
N ALA A 251 -3.46 -14.52 -17.98
CA ALA A 251 -2.23 -14.11 -18.66
C ALA A 251 -2.34 -12.66 -19.12
N ARG A 252 -1.26 -11.90 -18.93
CA ARG A 252 -1.20 -10.48 -19.31
C ARG A 252 -0.73 -10.37 -20.77
N ALA A 253 -1.68 -10.05 -21.64
CA ALA A 253 -1.52 -10.03 -23.09
C ALA A 253 -1.36 -8.60 -23.63
N TYR A 254 -0.39 -8.41 -24.53
CA TYR A 254 -0.25 -7.16 -25.30
C TYR A 254 -1.15 -7.16 -26.55
N TYR A 255 -2.01 -6.15 -26.68
CA TYR A 255 -2.98 -6.01 -27.79
C TYR A 255 -2.71 -4.79 -28.69
N GLY A 256 -1.49 -4.65 -29.21
CA GLY A 256 -1.15 -3.74 -30.33
C GLY A 256 -1.31 -2.23 -30.11
N THR A 257 -1.89 -1.81 -28.98
CA THR A 257 -2.46 -0.46 -28.75
C THR A 257 -2.02 0.13 -27.41
N ASN A 258 -0.83 -0.26 -26.91
CA ASN A 258 -0.34 0.01 -25.55
C ASN A 258 -1.22 -0.50 -24.38
N ASN A 259 -2.36 -1.13 -24.66
CA ASN A 259 -3.25 -1.70 -23.66
C ASN A 259 -2.91 -3.17 -23.39
N TYR A 260 -2.39 -3.45 -22.20
CA TYR A 260 -2.34 -4.80 -21.66
C TYR A 260 -3.72 -5.20 -21.13
N LYS A 261 -4.12 -6.45 -21.36
CA LYS A 261 -5.36 -7.01 -20.80
C LYS A 261 -5.11 -8.37 -20.17
N TRP A 262 -5.83 -8.64 -19.08
CA TRP A 262 -5.90 -9.96 -18.48
C TRP A 262 -6.84 -10.85 -19.29
N ILE A 263 -6.29 -11.94 -19.84
CA ILE A 263 -7.08 -12.99 -20.47
C ILE A 263 -7.23 -14.12 -19.46
N LYS A 264 -8.47 -14.43 -19.06
CA LYS A 264 -8.77 -15.64 -18.29
C LYS A 264 -8.65 -16.86 -19.19
N PHE A 265 -7.99 -17.92 -18.71
CA PHE A 265 -7.95 -19.21 -19.38
C PHE A 265 -8.09 -20.36 -18.37
N ASP A 266 -8.94 -21.33 -18.70
CA ASP A 266 -9.17 -22.52 -17.88
C ASP A 266 -8.33 -23.73 -18.36
N ASN A 267 -7.83 -23.69 -19.60
CA ASN A 267 -6.94 -24.71 -20.17
C ASN A 267 -5.93 -24.08 -21.15
N PHE A 268 -4.62 -24.23 -20.89
CA PHE A 268 -3.62 -24.12 -21.95
C PHE A 268 -3.63 -25.42 -22.77
N VAL A 269 -4.45 -25.46 -23.82
CA VAL A 269 -4.33 -26.49 -24.86
C VAL A 269 -3.35 -25.98 -25.91
N THR A 270 -2.05 -26.09 -25.66
CA THR A 270 -1.01 -25.98 -26.70
C THR A 270 -0.98 -27.23 -27.57
N THR A 271 -2.11 -27.58 -28.18
CA THR A 271 -2.13 -28.45 -29.38
C THR A 271 -2.08 -27.58 -30.63
N GLN A 272 -0.92 -27.01 -30.89
CA GLN A 272 -0.44 -26.93 -32.26
C GLN A 272 0.90 -27.67 -32.34
N VAL A 273 0.78 -28.95 -32.69
CA VAL A 273 1.85 -29.65 -33.41
C VAL A 273 1.89 -29.01 -34.80
N CYS A 274 2.71 -27.97 -34.94
CA CYS A 274 3.18 -27.54 -36.24
C CYS A 274 4.33 -28.47 -36.63
N TYR A 275 4.13 -29.20 -37.74
CA TYR A 275 5.17 -29.97 -38.42
C TYR A 275 6.30 -29.07 -38.91
#